data_AF-A0A9W5F0T0-F1
#
_entry.id   AF-A0A9W5F0T0-F1
#
_cell.length_a   1.000
_cell.length_b   1.000
_cell.length_c   1.000
_cell.angle_alpha   90.00
_cell.angle_beta   90.00
_cell.angle_gamma   90.00
#
_symmetry.space_group_name_H-M   'P 1'
#
loop_
_entity.id
_entity.type
_entity.pdbx_description
1 polymer ?
#
loop_
_entity_poly.entity_id
_entity_poly.type
_entity_poly.pdbx_seq_one_letter_code
_entity_poly.pdbx_strand_id
1 'polypeptide(L)'
;MDHTVIPSSLPPGVIYFGDFLSPQEEAATATILDAGGWSTELKRRVQHFGYRYDYKARAVAPDALSRAFAAMAGRIRQKISEERPLRELA
;
A
#
# COMPACT_ATOMS: atom_id res chain seq x y z
N MET A 1 7.79 -14.15 -18.62
CA MET A 1 8.54 -12.91 -18.87
C MET A 1 9.35 -12.66 -17.62
N ASP A 2 10.64 -12.36 -17.72
CA ASP A 2 11.49 -12.14 -16.55
C ASP A 2 11.17 -10.76 -15.94
N HIS A 3 10.39 -10.73 -14.85
CA HIS A 3 9.94 -9.49 -14.19
C HIS A 3 10.94 -8.94 -13.17
N THR A 4 12.11 -9.58 -13.03
CA THR A 4 13.04 -9.27 -11.94
C THR A 4 14.08 -8.27 -12.43
N VAL A 5 13.73 -6.98 -12.48
CA VAL A 5 14.77 -5.95 -12.38
C VAL A 5 15.28 -6.00 -10.95
N ILE A 6 16.40 -6.69 -10.72
CA ILE A 6 17.08 -6.71 -9.42
C ILE A 6 17.71 -5.32 -9.26
N PRO A 7 17.21 -4.43 -8.37
CA PRO A 7 17.97 -3.24 -8.00
C PRO A 7 19.25 -3.77 -7.34
N SER A 8 20.40 -3.30 -7.78
CA SER A 8 21.71 -3.96 -7.62
C SER A 8 22.21 -4.28 -6.20
N SER A 9 21.43 -4.03 -5.14
CA SER A 9 21.39 -4.84 -3.91
C SER A 9 20.32 -4.27 -2.99
N LEU A 10 19.16 -4.92 -2.86
CA LEU A 10 18.19 -4.56 -1.82
C LEU A 10 18.69 -5.05 -0.45
N PRO A 11 18.42 -4.32 0.65
CA PRO A 11 18.73 -4.80 1.99
C PRO A 11 18.04 -6.15 2.28
N PRO A 12 18.61 -6.98 3.18
CA PRO A 12 17.95 -8.21 3.62
C PRO A 12 16.52 -7.94 4.10
N GLY A 13 15.58 -8.80 3.69
CA GLY A 13 14.16 -8.69 4.05
C GLY A 13 13.33 -7.75 3.16
N VAL A 14 13.93 -7.11 2.15
CA VAL A 14 13.20 -6.28 1.17
C VAL A 14 12.96 -7.08 -0.10
N ILE A 15 11.69 -7.15 -0.52
CA ILE A 15 11.28 -7.74 -1.80
C ILE A 15 10.70 -6.61 -2.66
N TYR A 16 11.15 -6.54 -3.91
CA TYR A 16 10.63 -5.60 -4.89
C TYR A 16 9.87 -6.35 -5.98
N PHE A 17 8.67 -5.88 -6.29
CA PHE A 17 7.85 -6.40 -7.38
C PHE A 17 7.74 -5.32 -8.46
N GLY A 18 8.41 -5.55 -9.59
CA GLY A 18 8.24 -4.73 -10.78
C GLY A 18 6.83 -4.90 -11.35
N ASP A 19 6.30 -3.84 -11.98
CA ASP A 19 5.01 -3.86 -12.67
C ASP A 19 3.85 -4.43 -11.83
N PHE A 20 3.89 -4.22 -10.50
CA PHE A 20 2.94 -4.79 -9.56
C PHE A 20 1.49 -4.36 -9.82
N LEU A 21 1.28 -3.14 -10.32
CA LEU A 21 0.00 -2.68 -10.81
C LEU A 21 0.04 -2.65 -12.34
N SER A 22 -0.99 -3.21 -12.98
CA SER A 22 -1.20 -2.96 -14.41
C SER A 22 -1.56 -1.48 -14.63
N PRO A 23 -1.38 -0.94 -15.85
CA PRO A 23 -1.74 0.45 -16.15
C PRO A 23 -3.22 0.78 -15.84
N GLN A 24 -4.12 -0.19 -16.01
CA GLN A 24 -5.54 -0.04 -15.69
C GLN A 24 -5.77 -0.01 -14.17
N GLU A 25 -5.06 -0.85 -13.42
CA GLU A 25 -5.12 -0.86 -11.95
C GLU A 25 -4.59 0.47 -11.39
N GLU A 26 -3.49 1.00 -11.93
CA GLU A 26 -2.94 2.29 -11.57
C GLU A 26 -3.97 3.42 -11.77
N ALA A 27 -4.56 3.53 -12.97
CA ALA A 27 -5.52 4.58 -13.30
C ALA A 27 -6.78 4.53 -12.41
N ALA A 28 -7.31 3.33 -12.16
CA ALA A 28 -8.45 3.14 -11.26
C ALA A 28 -8.10 3.56 -9.82
N THR A 29 -6.89 3.25 -9.37
CA THR A 29 -6.40 3.61 -8.04
C THR A 29 -6.28 5.12 -7.88
N ALA A 30 -5.63 5.79 -8.84
CA ALA A 30 -5.48 7.23 -8.85
C ALA A 30 -6.84 7.94 -8.77
N THR A 31 -7.80 7.50 -9.59
CA THR A 31 -9.17 8.04 -9.59
C THR A 31 -9.85 7.93 -8.22
N ILE A 32 -9.71 6.79 -7.54
CA ILE A 32 -10.29 6.57 -6.21
C ILE A 32 -9.63 7.47 -5.15
N LEU A 33 -8.30 7.63 -5.20
CA LEU A 33 -7.56 8.47 -4.27
C LEU A 33 -7.85 9.96 -4.48
N ASP A 34 -7.93 10.40 -5.74
CA ASP A 34 -8.22 11.80 -6.09
C ASP A 34 -9.63 12.22 -5.69
N ALA A 35 -10.61 11.31 -5.73
CA ALA A 35 -11.96 11.54 -5.23
C ALA A 35 -12.04 11.58 -3.68
N GLY A 36 -10.97 11.20 -2.99
CA GLY A 36 -10.88 11.13 -1.54
C GLY A 36 -10.63 12.48 -0.86
N GLY A 37 -10.98 12.55 0.43
CA GLY A 37 -10.59 13.67 1.29
C GLY A 37 -9.13 13.58 1.71
N TRP A 38 -8.36 14.64 1.46
CA TRP A 38 -6.95 14.75 1.83
C TRP A 38 -6.76 15.62 3.07
N SER A 39 -6.05 15.11 4.07
CA SER A 39 -5.56 15.91 5.20
C SER A 39 -4.38 16.78 4.77
N THR A 40 -4.38 18.04 5.20
CA THR A 40 -3.30 19.02 4.99
C THR A 40 -2.56 19.37 6.28
N GLU A 41 -2.69 18.56 7.33
CA GLU A 41 -2.02 18.79 8.62
C GLU A 41 -0.49 18.76 8.49
N LEU A 42 0.03 17.96 7.54
CA LEU A 42 1.45 17.90 7.21
C LEU A 42 1.75 18.68 5.91
N LYS A 43 3.04 18.99 5.70
CA LYS A 43 3.52 19.62 4.45
C LYS A 43 3.17 18.82 3.18
N ARG A 44 3.01 17.50 3.31
CA ARG A 44 2.50 16.61 2.25
C ARG A 44 1.08 16.20 2.63
N ARG A 45 0.19 16.16 1.64
CA ARG A 45 -1.18 15.71 1.84
C ARG A 45 -1.21 14.23 2.19
N VAL A 46 -2.07 13.83 3.12
CA VAL A 46 -2.21 12.43 3.57
C VAL A 46 -3.68 12.03 3.58
N GLN A 47 -3.96 10.85 3.06
CA GLN A 47 -5.25 10.18 3.26
C GLN A 47 -5.04 8.98 4.18
N HIS A 48 -5.88 8.85 5.21
CA HIS A 48 -5.83 7.71 6.13
C HIS A 48 -6.92 6.71 5.77
N PHE A 49 -6.56 5.42 5.81
CA PHE A 49 -7.45 4.30 5.65
C PHE A 49 -7.23 3.32 6.81
N GLY A 50 -8.31 2.76 7.34
CA GLY A 50 -8.25 2.16 8.67
C GLY A 50 -8.17 3.26 9.71
N TYR A 51 -7.32 3.11 10.71
CA TYR A 51 -7.14 4.09 11.77
C TYR A 51 -6.33 5.32 11.31
N ARG A 52 -6.68 6.50 11.84
CA ARG A 52 -5.89 7.72 11.65
C ARG A 52 -4.73 7.73 12.63
N TYR A 53 -3.55 8.08 12.12
CA TYR A 53 -2.39 8.36 12.96
C TYR A 53 -2.42 9.83 13.36
N ASP A 54 -2.46 10.11 14.67
CA ASP A 54 -2.38 11.47 15.20
C ASP A 54 -0.91 11.86 15.35
N TYR A 55 -0.46 12.79 14.51
CA TYR A 55 0.93 13.23 14.47
C TYR A 55 1.35 14.04 15.71
N LYS A 56 0.41 14.71 16.40
CA LYS A 56 0.70 15.49 17.61
C LYS A 56 0.83 14.59 18.83
N ALA A 57 -0.13 13.68 18.99
CA ALA A 57 -0.13 12.70 20.09
C ALA A 57 0.86 11.54 19.86
N ARG A 58 1.35 11.37 18.63
CA ARG A 58 2.20 10.24 18.19
C ARG A 58 1.56 8.89 18.47
N ALA A 59 0.24 8.82 18.32
CA ALA A 59 -0.57 7.66 18.64
C ALA A 59 -1.62 7.41 17.57
N VAL A 60 -2.15 6.19 17.54
CA VAL A 60 -3.27 5.83 16.67
C VAL A 60 -4.56 6.29 17.34
N ALA A 61 -5.35 7.10 16.64
CA ALA A 61 -6.66 7.55 17.13
C ALA A 61 -7.69 6.42 16.90
N PRO A 62 -8.37 5.91 17.95
CA PRO A 62 -9.31 4.78 17.82
C PRO A 62 -10.54 5.11 16.96
N ASP A 63 -10.90 6.38 16.86
CA ASP A 63 -12.22 6.83 16.42
C ASP A 63 -12.31 7.16 14.92
N ALA A 64 -11.21 6.98 14.18
CA ALA A 64 -11.08 7.50 12.83
C ALA A 64 -10.92 6.37 11.80
N LEU A 65 -11.85 5.40 11.82
CA LEU A 65 -11.88 4.29 10.85
C LEU A 65 -12.38 4.76 9.48
N SER A 66 -11.49 4.83 8.48
CA SER A 66 -11.85 5.07 7.09
C SER A 66 -11.85 3.76 6.28
N ARG A 67 -12.99 3.42 5.66
CA ARG A 67 -13.17 2.15 4.92
C ARG A 67 -12.81 2.23 3.43
N ALA A 68 -12.41 3.40 2.94
CA ALA A 68 -12.28 3.70 1.52
C ALA A 68 -11.12 2.99 0.77
N PHE A 69 -10.39 2.07 1.41
CA PHE A 69 -9.25 1.35 0.79
C PHE A 69 -9.31 -0.17 0.96
N ALA A 70 -10.45 -0.73 1.35
CA ALA A 70 -10.58 -2.18 1.52
C ALA A 70 -10.32 -2.96 0.21
N ALA A 71 -10.76 -2.42 -0.93
CA ALA A 71 -10.59 -3.08 -2.23
C ALA A 71 -9.12 -3.15 -2.69
N MET A 72 -8.35 -2.08 -2.50
CA MET A 72 -6.92 -2.07 -2.85
C MET A 72 -6.09 -2.91 -1.89
N ALA A 73 -6.36 -2.81 -0.58
CA ALA A 73 -5.66 -3.63 0.42
C ALA A 73 -5.87 -5.14 0.20
N GLY A 74 -7.06 -5.55 -0.22
CA GLY A 74 -7.36 -6.94 -0.58
C GLY A 74 -6.53 -7.44 -1.77
N ARG A 75 -6.41 -6.62 -2.83
CA ARG A 75 -5.63 -6.97 -4.02
C ARG A 75 -4.13 -7.04 -3.75
N ILE A 76 -3.59 -6.10 -2.98
CA ILE A 76 -2.18 -6.13 -2.56
C ILE A 76 -1.89 -7.42 -1.80
N ARG A 77 -2.76 -7.80 -0.85
CA ARG A 77 -2.63 -9.04 -0.10
C ARG A 77 -2.65 -10.28 -1.00
N GLN A 78 -3.56 -10.32 -1.97
CA GLN A 78 -3.68 -11.44 -2.91
C GLN A 78 -2.40 -11.60 -3.74
N LYS A 79 -1.92 -10.53 -4.39
CA LYS A 79 -0.69 -10.58 -5.20
C LYS A 79 0.53 -10.97 -4.37
N ILE A 80 0.67 -10.45 -3.13
CA ILE A 80 1.75 -10.87 -2.22
C ILE A 80 1.66 -12.36 -1.87
N SER A 81 0.44 -12.90 -1.71
CA SER A 81 0.24 -14.33 -1.42
C SER A 81 0.54 -15.24 -2.61
N GLU A 82 0.27 -14.76 -3.83
CA GLU A 82 0.51 -15.49 -5.08
C GLU A 82 2.01 -15.49 -5.44
N GLU A 83 2.70 -14.38 -5.19
CA GLU A 83 4.12 -14.19 -5.48
C GLU A 83 5.07 -14.70 -4.37
N ARG A 84 4.55 -15.03 -3.18
CA ARG A 84 5.31 -15.68 -2.10
C ARG A 84 4.93 -17.16 -2.02
N PRO A 85 5.53 -18.07 -2.83
CA PRO A 85 5.32 -19.49 -2.62
C PRO A 85 5.79 -19.86 -1.21
N LEU A 86 4.95 -20.59 -0.48
CA LEU A 86 5.19 -21.21 0.83
C LEU A 86 6.58 -21.88 0.91
N ARG A 87 7.62 -21.13 1.23
CA ARG A 87 8.97 -21.64 1.48
C ARG A 87 9.52 -21.19 2.83
N GLU A 88 8.66 -21.17 3.84
CA GLU A 88 9.08 -21.20 5.25
C GLU A 88 8.07 -22.02 6.08
N LEU A 89 8.05 -23.32 5.82
CA LEU A 89 7.70 -24.35 6.81
C LEU A 89 8.66 -25.53 6.61
N ALA A 90 9.90 -25.35 7.06
CA ALA A 90 10.85 -26.43 7.38
C ALA A 90 11.76 -25.93 8.51
#